data_AF-W4E135-F1
#
_entry.id   AF-W4E135-F1
#
_cell.length_a   1.000
_cell.length_b   1.000
_cell.length_c   1.000
_cell.angle_alpha   90.00
_cell.angle_beta   90.00
_cell.angle_gamma   90.00
#
_symmetry.space_group_name_H-M   'P 1'
#
loop_
_entity.id
_entity.type
_entity.pdbx_description
1 polymer ?
#
loop_
_entity_poly.entity_id
_entity_poly.type
_entity_poly.pdbx_seq_one_letter_code
_entity_poly.pdbx_strand_id
1 'polypeptide(L)'
;MTNGSEKVAAASVEASYTIEARYPGTRGNDFEYMIRAAPVDASKKEIVIRDTKGIFDTETFLVTDKVEAAESLKKSNMVRFKSTGSTAWADVAYTKLNGGVTGTAAITAANWSGVFNRIDGLVFDVVYLPSSEAAVQAAAKQWLLDRRTKARKLAQLVIAGAASADDDIEIHNTRSRAANARFIINCSLAGEHTNGKTYDSLRWAAWVAGLVAGTLANRSFTGVKVPMTQAKVDWSHSEVLKGLSEGTLMATRDGYEYIIESAVNTLTTLGAGEREDFGKIRVSMTIDQILNDIYAAGKANKAKLDNDKDGRGLFIAAVVSYLKVRALQKAIGDEFTFTEHPTKVSDPDYAYFSLSAKPLDAIEIFNIDWEVA
;
A
#
# COMPACT_ATOMS: atom_id res chain seq x y z
N MET A 1 6.42 -10.05 7.67
CA MET A 1 7.82 -9.83 8.07
C MET A 1 7.83 -9.85 9.57
N THR A 2 8.62 -10.75 10.12
CA THR A 2 8.68 -10.95 11.55
C THR A 2 10.09 -10.63 12.00
N ASN A 3 10.26 -10.13 13.22
CA ASN A 3 11.57 -9.75 13.76
C ASN A 3 12.35 -10.97 14.31
N GLY A 4 11.85 -12.19 14.06
CA GLY A 4 12.44 -13.45 14.49
C GLY A 4 12.19 -13.78 15.97
N SER A 5 11.48 -12.91 16.70
CA SER A 5 11.15 -13.11 18.13
C SER A 5 9.72 -13.59 18.35
N GLU A 6 8.91 -13.61 17.30
CA GLU A 6 7.55 -14.13 17.31
C GLU A 6 7.54 -15.62 17.64
N LYS A 7 6.53 -16.05 18.39
CA LYS A 7 6.33 -17.45 18.74
C LYS A 7 4.91 -17.88 18.43
N VAL A 8 4.80 -19.14 18.06
CA VAL A 8 3.53 -19.80 17.81
C VAL A 8 2.92 -20.21 19.13
N ALA A 9 1.63 -19.89 19.33
CA ALA A 9 0.90 -20.42 20.47
C ALA A 9 0.69 -21.93 20.28
N ALA A 10 0.87 -22.72 21.33
CA ALA A 10 0.76 -24.16 21.23
C ALA A 10 0.18 -24.79 22.50
N ALA A 11 -0.33 -26.01 22.34
CA ALA A 11 -0.63 -26.94 23.40
C ALA A 11 0.00 -28.29 23.04
N SER A 12 0.86 -28.80 23.91
CA SER A 12 1.60 -30.05 23.69
C SER A 12 1.22 -31.08 24.74
N VAL A 13 0.97 -32.30 24.29
CA VAL A 13 0.84 -33.48 25.14
C VAL A 13 2.07 -34.34 24.91
N GLU A 14 2.85 -34.55 25.97
CA GLU A 14 4.14 -35.25 25.91
C GLU A 14 4.01 -36.63 25.24
N ALA A 15 4.94 -36.90 24.32
CA ALA A 15 4.97 -38.13 23.51
C ALA A 15 3.65 -38.48 22.78
N SER A 16 2.73 -37.53 22.61
CA SER A 16 1.44 -37.76 21.93
C SER A 16 1.25 -36.88 20.70
N TYR A 17 0.99 -35.59 20.91
CA TYR A 17 0.72 -34.63 19.83
C TYR A 17 1.00 -33.19 20.28
N THR A 18 1.06 -32.28 19.32
CA THR A 18 1.06 -30.83 19.55
C THR A 18 0.08 -30.17 18.61
N ILE A 19 -0.76 -29.27 19.16
CA ILE A 19 -1.62 -28.37 18.39
C ILE A 19 -1.00 -26.98 18.46
N GLU A 20 -0.70 -26.42 17.30
CA GLU A 20 -0.07 -25.11 17.17
C GLU A 20 -1.00 -24.17 16.41
N ALA A 21 -1.01 -22.88 16.77
CA ALA A 21 -1.66 -21.87 15.96
C ALA A 21 -1.03 -21.86 14.55
N ARG A 22 -1.84 -21.58 13.52
CA ARG A 22 -1.38 -21.64 12.13
C ARG A 22 -0.26 -20.63 11.83
N TYR A 23 -0.22 -19.54 12.58
CA TYR A 23 0.77 -18.47 12.45
C TYR A 23 1.26 -18.04 13.84
N PRO A 24 2.52 -17.56 13.93
CA PRO A 24 3.02 -16.96 15.16
C PRO A 24 2.27 -15.66 15.49
N GLY A 25 2.18 -15.34 16.78
CA GLY A 25 1.49 -14.15 17.26
C GLY A 25 0.68 -14.36 18.52
N THR A 26 0.41 -13.26 19.23
CA THR A 26 -0.46 -13.27 20.43
C THR A 26 -1.88 -13.76 20.12
N ARG A 27 -2.32 -13.62 18.87
CA ARG A 27 -3.63 -14.07 18.40
C ARG A 27 -3.86 -15.57 18.59
N GLY A 28 -2.81 -16.38 18.52
CA GLY A 28 -2.90 -17.82 18.75
C GLY A 28 -3.36 -18.17 20.17
N ASN A 29 -3.13 -17.29 21.15
CA ASN A 29 -3.54 -17.50 22.54
C ASN A 29 -5.05 -17.37 22.77
N ASP A 30 -5.76 -16.80 21.79
CA ASP A 30 -7.21 -16.67 21.80
C ASP A 30 -7.91 -17.88 21.16
N PHE A 31 -7.16 -18.88 20.70
CA PHE A 31 -7.70 -20.14 20.19
C PHE A 31 -7.73 -21.20 21.28
N GLU A 32 -8.81 -21.97 21.30
CA GLU A 32 -8.97 -23.15 22.15
C GLU A 32 -9.33 -24.37 21.32
N TYR A 33 -8.96 -25.54 21.82
CA TYR A 33 -9.31 -26.82 21.21
C TYR A 33 -9.98 -27.74 22.23
N MET A 34 -10.82 -28.64 21.71
CA MET A 34 -11.42 -29.75 22.44
C MET A 34 -11.22 -31.01 21.61
N ILE A 35 -10.99 -32.14 22.28
CA ILE A 35 -10.98 -33.47 21.66
C ILE A 35 -11.97 -34.32 22.43
N ARG A 36 -12.92 -34.96 21.74
CA ARG A 36 -13.87 -35.89 22.36
C ARG A 36 -14.19 -37.05 21.44
N ALA A 37 -14.84 -38.09 21.96
CA ALA A 37 -15.52 -39.07 21.10
C ALA A 37 -16.56 -38.36 20.21
N ALA A 38 -16.63 -38.72 18.92
CA ALA A 38 -17.58 -38.10 18.03
C ALA A 38 -19.02 -38.50 18.40
N PRO A 39 -19.99 -37.55 18.46
CA PRO A 39 -21.33 -37.84 18.95
C PRO A 39 -22.11 -38.88 18.12
N VAL A 40 -21.78 -39.00 16.84
CA VAL A 40 -22.51 -39.83 15.86
C VAL A 40 -21.74 -41.07 15.41
N ASP A 41 -20.45 -41.18 15.74
CA ASP A 41 -19.58 -42.30 15.36
C ASP A 41 -18.51 -42.52 16.43
N ALA A 42 -18.76 -43.46 17.35
CA ALA A 42 -17.85 -43.74 18.46
C ALA A 42 -16.47 -44.27 18.02
N SER A 43 -16.30 -44.69 16.75
CA SER A 43 -15.00 -45.08 16.21
C SER A 43 -14.10 -43.90 15.86
N LYS A 44 -14.64 -42.67 15.88
CA LYS A 44 -13.92 -41.44 15.56
C LYS A 44 -13.81 -40.52 16.76
N LYS A 45 -12.78 -39.69 16.73
CA LYS A 45 -12.67 -38.49 17.56
C LYS A 45 -13.18 -37.29 16.79
N GLU A 46 -13.80 -36.38 17.52
CA GLU A 46 -14.15 -35.04 17.08
C GLU A 46 -13.17 -34.05 17.70
N ILE A 47 -12.48 -33.30 16.85
CA ILE A 47 -11.63 -32.18 17.25
C ILE A 47 -12.41 -30.90 16.94
N VAL A 48 -12.66 -30.08 17.95
CA VAL A 48 -13.34 -28.79 17.81
C VAL A 48 -12.34 -27.68 18.12
N ILE A 49 -12.18 -26.74 17.19
CA ILE A 49 -11.34 -25.55 17.35
C ILE A 49 -12.23 -24.32 17.40
N ARG A 50 -12.06 -23.51 18.44
CA ARG A 50 -12.83 -22.29 18.63
C ARG A 50 -11.93 -21.08 18.78
N ASP A 51 -12.39 -19.99 18.21
CA ASP A 51 -11.90 -18.67 18.49
C ASP A 51 -12.69 -17.99 19.61
N THR A 52 -12.04 -17.70 20.73
CA THR A 52 -12.66 -17.04 21.89
C THR A 52 -13.11 -15.59 21.63
N LYS A 53 -12.65 -14.99 20.52
CA LYS A 53 -13.06 -13.64 20.09
C LYS A 53 -14.17 -13.65 19.04
N GLY A 54 -14.57 -14.83 18.52
CA GLY A 54 -15.64 -14.96 17.53
C GLY A 54 -15.34 -14.30 16.17
N ILE A 55 -14.07 -14.14 15.80
CA ILE A 55 -13.65 -13.65 14.48
C ILE A 55 -13.67 -14.79 13.46
N PHE A 56 -13.22 -15.98 13.87
CA PHE A 56 -13.34 -17.20 13.09
C PHE A 56 -14.51 -18.05 13.57
N ASP A 57 -15.21 -18.66 12.63
CA ASP A 57 -16.20 -19.68 12.92
C ASP A 57 -15.55 -20.91 13.57
N THR A 58 -16.34 -21.63 14.37
CA THR A 58 -15.88 -22.87 15.00
C THR A 58 -15.63 -23.93 13.93
N GLU A 59 -14.43 -24.50 13.92
CA GLU A 59 -14.05 -25.57 12.99
C GLU A 59 -14.14 -26.92 13.69
N THR A 60 -14.75 -27.92 13.04
CA THR A 60 -14.92 -29.27 13.59
C THR A 60 -14.37 -30.30 12.62
N PHE A 61 -13.59 -31.26 13.12
CA PHE A 61 -12.96 -32.30 12.32
C PHE A 61 -13.24 -33.67 12.95
N LEU A 62 -13.76 -34.60 12.14
CA LEU A 62 -13.97 -36.00 12.52
C LEU A 62 -12.83 -36.86 11.97
N VAL A 63 -12.13 -37.55 12.85
CA VAL A 63 -10.87 -38.23 12.53
C VAL A 63 -10.76 -39.56 13.28
N THR A 64 -10.20 -40.58 12.64
CA THR A 64 -10.04 -41.92 13.20
C THR A 64 -8.79 -42.03 14.07
N ASP A 65 -7.71 -41.35 13.70
CA ASP A 65 -6.45 -41.36 14.43
C ASP A 65 -5.68 -40.02 14.34
N LYS A 66 -4.51 -39.98 14.98
CA LYS A 66 -3.63 -38.79 14.99
C LYS A 66 -3.01 -38.50 13.61
N VAL A 67 -2.91 -39.48 12.72
CA VAL A 67 -2.37 -39.31 11.36
C VAL A 67 -3.41 -38.61 10.50
N GLU A 68 -4.66 -39.07 10.54
CA GLU A 68 -5.79 -38.41 9.88
C GLU A 68 -6.05 -37.02 10.47
N ALA A 69 -5.84 -36.82 11.78
CA ALA A 69 -5.87 -35.50 12.40
C ALA A 69 -4.82 -34.56 11.82
N ALA A 70 -3.57 -35.02 11.69
CA ALA A 70 -2.49 -34.24 11.09
C ALA A 70 -2.79 -33.85 9.64
N GLU A 71 -3.46 -34.71 8.87
CA GLU A 71 -3.87 -34.41 7.49
C GLU A 71 -5.06 -33.45 7.43
N SER A 72 -6.11 -33.74 8.20
CA SER A 72 -7.37 -32.99 8.17
C SER A 72 -7.19 -31.56 8.65
N LEU A 73 -6.40 -31.35 9.72
CA LEU A 73 -6.17 -30.01 10.28
C LEU A 73 -5.23 -29.15 9.42
N LYS A 74 -4.65 -29.65 8.31
CA LYS A 74 -4.01 -28.77 7.30
C LYS A 74 -4.99 -27.76 6.71
N LYS A 75 -6.28 -28.10 6.69
CA LYS A 75 -7.37 -27.25 6.20
C LYS A 75 -7.87 -26.23 7.24
N SER A 76 -7.49 -26.38 8.52
CA SER A 76 -7.87 -25.44 9.57
C SER A 76 -7.27 -24.06 9.32
N ASN A 77 -8.06 -23.00 9.44
CA ASN A 77 -7.56 -21.63 9.35
C ASN A 77 -6.86 -21.18 10.64
N MET A 78 -7.19 -21.81 11.77
CA MET A 78 -6.75 -21.41 13.10
C MET A 78 -5.51 -22.17 13.57
N VAL A 79 -5.43 -23.48 13.35
CA VAL A 79 -4.39 -24.34 13.94
C VAL A 79 -3.77 -25.32 12.95
N ARG A 80 -2.72 -26.02 13.39
CA ARG A 80 -2.13 -27.19 12.74
C ARG A 80 -1.90 -28.26 13.80
N PHE A 81 -2.09 -29.53 13.41
CA PHE A 81 -1.86 -30.67 14.28
C PHE A 81 -0.57 -31.40 13.89
N LYS A 82 0.26 -31.72 14.89
CA LYS A 82 1.47 -32.53 14.75
C LYS A 82 1.35 -33.76 15.63
N SER A 83 1.47 -34.94 15.04
CA SER A 83 1.66 -36.18 15.81
C SER A 83 3.12 -36.27 16.25
N THR A 84 3.37 -36.32 17.56
CA THR A 84 4.73 -36.20 18.14
C THR A 84 5.14 -37.42 18.96
N GLY A 85 4.41 -38.54 18.83
CA GLY A 85 4.77 -39.82 19.46
C GLY A 85 3.63 -40.83 19.44
N SER A 86 3.81 -41.95 20.15
CA SER A 86 2.88 -43.08 20.16
C SER A 86 1.83 -43.04 21.28
N THR A 87 1.98 -42.17 22.28
CA THR A 87 1.02 -42.08 23.40
C THR A 87 -0.38 -41.79 22.87
N ALA A 88 -1.37 -42.55 23.33
CA ALA A 88 -2.76 -42.38 22.93
C ALA A 88 -3.28 -40.98 23.30
N TRP A 89 -4.12 -40.40 22.43
CA TRP A 89 -4.82 -39.16 22.72
C TRP A 89 -6.02 -39.38 23.66
N ALA A 90 -6.14 -38.54 24.68
CA ALA A 90 -7.28 -38.52 25.60
C ALA A 90 -8.36 -37.55 25.12
N ASP A 91 -9.55 -37.65 25.72
CA ASP A 91 -10.54 -36.58 25.62
C ASP A 91 -10.04 -35.36 26.41
N VAL A 92 -10.18 -34.19 25.81
CA VAL A 92 -9.70 -32.91 26.33
C VAL A 92 -10.85 -31.93 26.24
N ALA A 93 -11.24 -31.36 27.38
CA ALA A 93 -12.17 -30.22 27.40
C ALA A 93 -11.52 -28.98 26.74
N TYR A 94 -12.31 -27.93 26.48
CA TYR A 94 -11.77 -26.71 25.89
C TYR A 94 -10.52 -26.20 26.62
N THR A 95 -9.40 -26.24 25.91
CA THR A 95 -8.08 -25.87 26.41
C THR A 95 -7.47 -24.84 25.48
N LYS A 96 -6.98 -23.73 26.04
CA LYS A 96 -6.33 -22.67 25.27
C LYS A 96 -4.96 -23.07 24.78
N LEU A 97 -4.60 -22.60 23.60
CA LEU A 97 -3.21 -22.53 23.17
C LEU A 97 -2.51 -21.40 23.93
N ASN A 98 -1.23 -21.55 24.24
CA ASN A 98 -0.48 -20.56 25.01
C ASN A 98 0.91 -20.30 24.43
N GLY A 99 1.57 -19.24 24.89
CA GLY A 99 2.97 -18.94 24.54
C GLY A 99 3.16 -18.20 23.20
N GLY A 100 2.08 -17.84 22.52
CA GLY A 100 2.12 -17.05 21.29
C GLY A 100 2.55 -15.62 21.58
N VAL A 101 3.52 -15.11 20.83
CA VAL A 101 3.98 -13.71 20.91
C VAL A 101 4.15 -13.15 19.50
N THR A 102 3.75 -11.89 19.27
CA THR A 102 3.83 -11.23 17.95
C THR A 102 5.22 -10.72 17.61
N GLY A 103 6.10 -10.63 18.62
CA GLY A 103 7.42 -10.02 18.51
C GLY A 103 7.31 -8.49 18.47
N THR A 104 8.06 -7.81 19.34
CA THR A 104 8.03 -6.33 19.48
C THR A 104 9.37 -5.68 19.20
N ALA A 105 10.37 -6.44 18.75
CA ALA A 105 11.66 -5.91 18.36
C ALA A 105 11.54 -4.97 17.14
N ALA A 106 12.42 -3.97 17.11
CA ALA A 106 12.49 -2.97 16.06
C ALA A 106 12.74 -3.61 14.69
N ILE A 107 12.10 -3.06 13.66
CA ILE A 107 12.29 -3.48 12.26
C ILE A 107 13.66 -2.96 11.79
N THR A 108 14.53 -3.86 11.36
CA THR A 108 15.87 -3.51 10.86
C THR A 108 15.83 -3.02 9.41
N ALA A 109 16.92 -2.39 8.95
CA ALA A 109 17.07 -2.01 7.54
C ALA A 109 16.94 -3.23 6.59
N ALA A 110 17.49 -4.39 6.96
CA ALA A 110 17.36 -5.62 6.19
C ALA A 110 15.90 -6.09 6.07
N ASN A 111 15.10 -5.88 7.12
CA ASN A 111 13.67 -6.18 7.06
C ASN A 111 12.95 -5.24 6.08
N TRP A 112 13.24 -3.93 6.10
CA TRP A 112 12.66 -3.00 5.13
C TRP A 112 13.00 -3.35 3.68
N SER A 113 14.27 -3.67 3.40
CA SER A 113 14.67 -4.17 2.07
C SER A 113 13.90 -5.42 1.67
N GLY A 114 13.67 -6.35 2.60
CA GLY A 114 12.85 -7.54 2.37
C GLY A 114 11.39 -7.22 2.04
N VAL A 115 10.78 -6.22 2.71
CA VAL A 115 9.44 -5.72 2.37
C VAL A 115 9.41 -5.19 0.95
N PHE A 116 10.30 -4.25 0.63
CA PHE A 116 10.34 -3.59 -0.67
C PHE A 116 10.53 -4.60 -1.80
N ASN A 117 11.47 -5.54 -1.66
CA ASN A 117 11.68 -6.60 -2.64
C ASN A 117 10.45 -7.49 -2.84
N ARG A 118 9.69 -7.78 -1.77
CA ARG A 118 8.51 -8.65 -1.85
C ARG A 118 7.34 -7.97 -2.57
N ILE A 119 7.19 -6.66 -2.40
CA ILE A 119 6.10 -5.90 -3.02
C ILE A 119 6.48 -5.30 -4.38
N ASP A 120 7.76 -5.27 -4.74
CA ASP A 120 8.28 -4.62 -5.96
C ASP A 120 7.55 -5.05 -7.24
N GLY A 121 7.28 -6.36 -7.35
CA GLY A 121 6.60 -6.96 -8.49
C GLY A 121 5.08 -6.71 -8.55
N LEU A 122 4.46 -6.28 -7.45
CA LEU A 122 3.01 -6.11 -7.36
C LEU A 122 2.52 -4.88 -8.14
N VAL A 123 1.21 -4.83 -8.39
CA VAL A 123 0.53 -3.67 -8.97
C VAL A 123 -0.26 -3.00 -7.85
N PHE A 124 -0.02 -1.71 -7.66
CA PHE A 124 -0.67 -0.87 -6.66
C PHE A 124 -0.49 0.60 -7.04
N ASP A 125 -1.41 1.45 -6.61
CA ASP A 125 -1.38 2.89 -6.90
C ASP A 125 -0.66 3.69 -5.81
N VAL A 126 -0.78 3.27 -4.54
CA VAL A 126 -0.26 4.00 -3.38
C VAL A 126 0.34 3.04 -2.36
N VAL A 127 1.48 3.43 -1.78
CA VAL A 127 2.12 2.76 -0.65
C VAL A 127 2.08 3.70 0.55
N TYR A 128 1.54 3.22 1.67
CA TYR A 128 1.75 3.85 2.97
C TYR A 128 3.00 3.25 3.61
N LEU A 129 3.93 4.09 4.07
CA LEU A 129 5.10 3.66 4.82
C LEU A 129 4.85 3.82 6.33
N PRO A 130 4.68 2.73 7.09
CA PRO A 130 4.47 2.78 8.54
C PRO A 130 5.81 2.95 9.30
N SER A 131 6.61 3.95 8.91
CA SER A 131 7.85 4.31 9.59
C SER A 131 8.11 5.81 9.53
N SER A 132 8.41 6.39 10.70
CA SER A 132 8.84 7.78 10.88
C SER A 132 10.36 7.97 10.68
N GLU A 133 11.12 6.89 10.50
CA GLU A 133 12.58 6.93 10.44
C GLU A 133 13.07 7.52 9.11
N ALA A 134 13.83 8.61 9.16
CA ALA A 134 14.29 9.32 7.96
C ALA A 134 15.11 8.41 7.01
N ALA A 135 15.94 7.52 7.54
CA ALA A 135 16.71 6.57 6.74
C ALA A 135 15.80 5.56 5.99
N VAL A 136 14.70 5.13 6.61
CA VAL A 136 13.73 4.21 5.97
C VAL A 136 12.92 4.96 4.92
N GLN A 137 12.54 6.20 5.18
CA GLN A 137 11.85 7.05 4.21
C GLN A 137 12.71 7.33 2.97
N ALA A 138 14.00 7.60 3.15
CA ALA A 138 14.96 7.76 2.05
C ALA A 138 15.12 6.46 1.24
N ALA A 139 15.20 5.30 1.90
CA ALA A 139 15.24 4.01 1.22
C ALA A 139 13.96 3.73 0.43
N ALA A 140 12.78 4.04 0.99
CA ALA A 140 11.49 3.90 0.31
C ALA A 140 11.37 4.83 -0.90
N LYS A 141 11.86 6.08 -0.79
CA LYS A 141 11.95 7.04 -1.90
C LYS A 141 12.80 6.46 -3.04
N GLN A 142 14.00 5.98 -2.73
CA GLN A 142 14.90 5.42 -3.75
C GLN A 142 14.31 4.16 -4.40
N TRP A 143 13.74 3.26 -3.61
CA TRP A 143 13.07 2.07 -4.10
C TRP A 143 11.92 2.41 -5.07
N LEU A 144 11.06 3.36 -4.69
CA LEU A 144 9.96 3.76 -5.55
C LEU A 144 10.44 4.50 -6.81
N LEU A 145 11.51 5.30 -6.72
CA LEU A 145 12.16 5.91 -7.88
C LEU A 145 12.67 4.85 -8.85
N ASP A 146 13.31 3.79 -8.36
CA ASP A 146 13.78 2.66 -9.18
C ASP A 146 12.62 1.95 -9.87
N ARG A 147 11.49 1.73 -9.17
CA ARG A 147 10.28 1.16 -9.79
C ARG A 147 9.73 2.03 -10.92
N ARG A 148 9.73 3.35 -10.72
CA ARG A 148 9.21 4.32 -11.70
C ARG A 148 10.10 4.37 -12.94
N THR A 149 11.42 4.44 -12.74
CA THR A 149 12.40 4.66 -13.83
C THR A 149 12.84 3.38 -14.54
N LYS A 150 13.00 2.28 -13.82
CA LYS A 150 13.50 1.01 -14.37
C LYS A 150 12.38 0.03 -14.68
N ALA A 151 11.47 -0.18 -13.73
CA ALA A 151 10.36 -1.13 -13.90
C ALA A 151 9.14 -0.54 -14.61
N ARG A 152 9.12 0.79 -14.81
CA ARG A 152 8.01 1.53 -15.44
C ARG A 152 6.66 1.26 -14.75
N LYS A 153 6.71 1.15 -13.41
CA LYS A 153 5.55 0.98 -12.53
C LYS A 153 5.45 2.17 -11.60
N LEU A 154 4.54 3.08 -11.91
CA LEU A 154 4.38 4.32 -11.18
C LEU A 154 3.36 4.14 -10.06
N ALA A 155 3.73 4.60 -8.87
CA ALA A 155 2.88 4.62 -7.68
C ALA A 155 3.29 5.79 -6.78
N GLN A 156 2.42 6.15 -5.85
CA GLN A 156 2.65 7.21 -4.86
C GLN A 156 3.12 6.61 -3.53
N LEU A 157 3.87 7.38 -2.74
CA LEU A 157 4.30 7.02 -1.39
C LEU A 157 3.76 8.04 -0.40
N VAL A 158 3.09 7.57 0.65
CA VAL A 158 2.66 8.41 1.77
C VAL A 158 3.56 8.16 2.96
N ILE A 159 4.19 9.23 3.45
CA ILE A 159 5.06 9.24 4.63
C ILE A 159 4.50 10.19 5.70
N ALA A 160 5.03 10.10 6.91
CA ALA A 160 4.67 10.97 8.03
C ALA A 160 5.77 10.96 9.11
N GLY A 161 5.51 11.63 10.24
CA GLY A 161 6.47 11.85 11.31
C GLY A 161 6.34 10.91 12.49
N ALA A 162 7.24 11.08 13.46
CA ALA A 162 7.06 10.52 14.78
C ALA A 162 6.00 11.33 15.53
N ALA A 163 5.19 10.66 16.36
CA ALA A 163 4.08 11.30 17.09
C ALA A 163 4.51 12.49 17.96
N SER A 164 5.76 12.46 18.46
CA SER A 164 6.38 13.52 19.26
C SER A 164 6.72 14.79 18.47
N ALA A 165 6.62 14.75 17.14
CA ALA A 165 6.89 15.88 16.26
C ALA A 165 5.63 16.41 15.56
N ASP A 166 4.45 15.83 15.85
CA ASP A 166 3.19 16.18 15.18
C ASP A 166 2.65 17.58 15.56
N ASP A 167 3.30 18.24 16.51
CA ASP A 167 3.03 19.60 16.97
C ASP A 167 4.09 20.62 16.52
N ASP A 168 5.01 20.23 15.62
CA ASP A 168 6.01 21.13 15.05
C ASP A 168 5.96 21.11 13.50
N ILE A 169 5.41 22.19 12.94
CA ILE A 169 5.27 22.34 11.49
C ILE A 169 6.62 22.39 10.76
N GLU A 170 7.68 22.89 11.38
CA GLU A 170 9.00 22.94 10.74
C GLU A 170 9.60 21.54 10.59
N ILE A 171 9.32 20.62 11.51
CA ILE A 171 9.74 19.23 11.37
C ILE A 171 8.97 18.53 10.25
N HIS A 172 7.67 18.80 10.09
CA HIS A 172 6.92 18.33 8.93
C HIS A 172 7.49 18.89 7.63
N ASN A 173 7.73 20.20 7.56
CA ASN A 173 8.28 20.85 6.37
C ASN A 173 9.68 20.35 6.02
N THR A 174 10.55 20.16 7.01
CA THR A 174 11.89 19.57 6.82
C THR A 174 11.79 18.19 6.16
N ARG A 175 10.81 17.37 6.55
CA ARG A 175 10.55 16.06 5.94
C ARG A 175 10.08 16.19 4.49
N SER A 176 9.18 17.13 4.21
CA SER A 176 8.73 17.41 2.84
C SER A 176 9.89 17.85 1.95
N ARG A 177 10.72 18.81 2.40
CA ARG A 177 11.93 19.25 1.69
C ARG A 177 12.94 18.13 1.46
N ALA A 178 13.13 17.23 2.42
CA ALA A 178 14.01 16.07 2.25
C ALA A 178 13.46 15.06 1.22
N ALA A 179 12.14 14.88 1.19
CA ALA A 179 11.46 14.00 0.24
C ALA A 179 11.45 14.58 -1.19
N ASN A 180 11.17 15.88 -1.36
CA ASN A 180 11.17 16.65 -2.61
C ASN A 180 10.94 15.81 -3.87
N ALA A 181 9.75 15.22 -3.98
CA ALA A 181 9.40 14.35 -5.09
C ALA A 181 7.91 14.37 -5.38
N ARG A 182 7.57 14.44 -6.67
CA ARG A 182 6.17 14.52 -7.15
C ARG A 182 5.31 13.30 -6.82
N PHE A 183 5.96 12.22 -6.39
CA PHE A 183 5.34 10.94 -6.06
C PHE A 183 5.36 10.62 -4.57
N ILE A 184 5.72 11.59 -3.72
CA ILE A 184 5.74 11.44 -2.26
C ILE A 184 4.83 12.49 -1.64
N ILE A 185 3.95 12.04 -0.74
CA ILE A 185 3.01 12.86 0.01
C ILE A 185 3.40 12.78 1.49
N ASN A 186 3.64 13.92 2.13
CA ASN A 186 3.92 13.97 3.57
C ASN A 186 2.66 14.38 4.34
N CYS A 187 2.13 13.46 5.13
CA CYS A 187 0.97 13.72 5.99
C CYS A 187 1.40 14.46 7.27
N SER A 188 0.68 15.54 7.60
CA SER A 188 0.82 16.25 8.88
C SER A 188 -0.41 16.15 9.78
N LEU A 189 -1.46 15.46 9.35
CA LEU A 189 -2.72 15.34 10.11
C LEU A 189 -2.47 14.54 11.37
N ALA A 190 -2.78 15.10 12.54
CA ALA A 190 -2.80 14.38 13.81
C ALA A 190 -4.01 14.87 14.61
N GLY A 191 -4.65 13.99 15.39
CA GLY A 191 -5.84 14.36 16.15
C GLY A 191 -6.83 13.21 16.39
N GLU A 192 -7.97 13.57 16.98
CA GLU A 192 -9.09 12.69 17.26
C GLU A 192 -9.93 12.45 16.01
N HIS A 193 -10.20 11.18 15.72
CA HIS A 193 -11.09 10.74 14.66
C HIS A 193 -12.53 10.65 15.17
N THR A 194 -13.50 10.73 14.27
CA THR A 194 -14.94 10.53 14.55
C THR A 194 -15.31 9.18 15.18
N ASN A 195 -14.36 8.26 15.36
CA ASN A 195 -14.54 6.98 16.05
C ASN A 195 -14.13 7.05 17.53
N GLY A 196 -13.82 8.25 18.05
CA GLY A 196 -13.41 8.50 19.42
C GLY A 196 -11.96 8.13 19.74
N LYS A 197 -11.14 7.79 18.73
CA LYS A 197 -9.71 7.47 18.93
C LYS A 197 -8.83 8.60 18.40
N THR A 198 -7.74 8.85 19.11
CA THR A 198 -6.69 9.77 18.69
C THR A 198 -5.60 9.04 17.91
N TYR A 199 -5.21 9.62 16.79
CA TYR A 199 -4.18 9.09 15.90
C TYR A 199 -3.09 10.14 15.66
N ASP A 200 -1.85 9.67 15.65
CA ASP A 200 -0.67 10.44 15.22
C ASP A 200 -0.63 10.55 13.69
N SER A 201 0.30 11.36 13.17
CA SER A 201 0.44 11.58 11.73
C SER A 201 0.79 10.32 10.95
N LEU A 202 1.52 9.40 11.57
CA LEU A 202 1.85 8.11 10.98
C LEU A 202 0.59 7.28 10.74
N ARG A 203 -0.31 7.19 11.71
CA ARG A 203 -1.59 6.47 11.54
C ARG A 203 -2.55 7.20 10.61
N TRP A 204 -2.61 8.53 10.65
CA TRP A 204 -3.39 9.31 9.68
C TRP A 204 -2.89 9.16 8.25
N ALA A 205 -1.59 8.97 8.04
CA ALA A 205 -1.03 8.72 6.71
C ALA A 205 -1.58 7.44 6.05
N ALA A 206 -2.02 6.45 6.84
CA ALA A 206 -2.72 5.29 6.30
C ALA A 206 -4.08 5.69 5.70
N TRP A 207 -4.82 6.60 6.35
CA TRP A 207 -6.06 7.14 5.81
C TRP A 207 -5.81 8.00 4.57
N VAL A 208 -4.78 8.86 4.60
CA VAL A 208 -4.39 9.67 3.42
C VAL A 208 -4.00 8.77 2.25
N ALA A 209 -3.28 7.67 2.47
CA ALA A 209 -2.98 6.71 1.42
C ALA A 209 -4.24 6.08 0.82
N GLY A 210 -5.22 5.74 1.66
CA GLY A 210 -6.54 5.28 1.20
C GLY A 210 -7.31 6.35 0.42
N LEU A 211 -7.29 7.60 0.87
CA LEU A 211 -7.91 8.74 0.19
C LEU A 211 -7.30 8.96 -1.19
N VAL A 212 -5.97 8.98 -1.28
CA VAL A 212 -5.23 9.15 -2.55
C VAL A 212 -5.55 7.98 -3.48
N ALA A 213 -5.49 6.74 -3.00
CA ALA A 213 -5.78 5.55 -3.82
C ALA A 213 -7.24 5.51 -4.30
N GLY A 214 -8.18 6.00 -3.48
CA GLY A 214 -9.61 6.07 -3.82
C GLY A 214 -10.01 7.28 -4.68
N THR A 215 -9.13 8.27 -4.84
CA THR A 215 -9.43 9.46 -5.63
C THR A 215 -9.08 9.22 -7.10
N LEU A 216 -10.05 9.42 -7.99
CA LEU A 216 -9.81 9.36 -9.43
C LEU A 216 -8.77 10.41 -9.83
N ALA A 217 -7.80 10.05 -10.69
CA ALA A 217 -6.70 10.96 -11.06
C ALA A 217 -7.15 12.28 -11.70
N ASN A 218 -8.35 12.33 -12.28
CA ASN A 218 -8.94 13.54 -12.85
C ASN A 218 -9.60 14.46 -11.81
N ARG A 219 -9.59 14.13 -10.52
CA ARG A 219 -10.18 14.92 -9.43
C ARG A 219 -9.11 15.28 -8.41
N SER A 220 -9.26 16.46 -7.81
CA SER A 220 -8.53 16.81 -6.60
C SER A 220 -9.36 16.41 -5.37
N PHE A 221 -8.70 16.09 -4.28
CA PHE A 221 -9.32 15.95 -2.96
C PHE A 221 -9.08 17.18 -2.06
N THR A 222 -8.61 18.30 -2.63
CA THR A 222 -8.69 19.62 -1.97
C THR A 222 -10.14 19.88 -1.54
N GLY A 223 -10.34 20.30 -0.30
CA GLY A 223 -11.65 20.53 0.31
C GLY A 223 -12.38 19.28 0.79
N VAL A 224 -11.80 18.08 0.63
CA VAL A 224 -12.42 16.85 1.14
C VAL A 224 -12.41 16.86 2.66
N LYS A 225 -13.58 16.56 3.25
CA LYS A 225 -13.77 16.41 4.69
C LYS A 225 -12.86 15.31 5.25
N VAL A 226 -12.11 15.66 6.27
CA VAL A 226 -11.33 14.74 7.09
C VAL A 226 -12.24 14.21 8.19
N PRO A 227 -12.26 12.88 8.49
CA PRO A 227 -13.06 12.30 9.57
C PRO A 227 -12.44 12.58 10.94
N MET A 228 -12.12 13.85 11.20
CA MET A 228 -11.47 14.37 12.40
C MET A 228 -12.47 15.21 13.19
N THR A 229 -12.52 14.99 14.50
CA THR A 229 -13.34 15.78 15.44
C THR A 229 -12.52 16.88 16.10
N GLN A 230 -11.23 16.65 16.30
CA GLN A 230 -10.31 17.61 16.90
C GLN A 230 -8.89 17.37 16.38
N ALA A 231 -8.23 18.41 15.87
CA ALA A 231 -6.81 18.34 15.50
C ALA A 231 -5.91 18.37 16.75
N LYS A 232 -4.72 17.77 16.65
CA LYS A 232 -3.66 17.91 17.68
C LYS A 232 -3.23 19.38 17.80
N VAL A 233 -3.10 20.05 16.65
CA VAL A 233 -2.80 21.48 16.54
C VAL A 233 -3.73 22.08 15.49
N ASP A 234 -4.46 23.13 15.87
CA ASP A 234 -5.16 24.00 14.93
C ASP A 234 -4.16 25.06 14.43
N TRP A 235 -3.47 24.76 13.33
CA TRP A 235 -2.45 25.62 12.76
C TRP A 235 -3.00 27.00 12.38
N SER A 236 -2.22 28.05 12.60
CA SER A 236 -2.55 29.39 12.11
C SER A 236 -2.53 29.44 10.58
N HIS A 237 -3.23 30.42 10.01
CA HIS A 237 -3.25 30.61 8.55
C HIS A 237 -1.84 30.74 7.96
N SER A 238 -0.93 31.45 8.63
CA SER A 238 0.46 31.59 8.19
C SER A 238 1.23 30.25 8.20
N GLU A 239 1.00 29.40 9.20
CA GLU A 239 1.65 28.08 9.29
C GLU A 239 1.10 27.13 8.23
N VAL A 240 -0.21 27.20 7.96
CA VAL A 240 -0.85 26.45 6.87
C VAL A 240 -0.25 26.84 5.52
N LEU A 241 -0.18 28.14 5.21
CA LEU A 241 0.40 28.60 3.96
C LEU A 241 1.88 28.18 3.83
N LYS A 242 2.64 28.31 4.92
CA LYS A 242 4.03 27.87 4.96
C LYS A 242 4.12 26.37 4.66
N GLY A 243 3.38 25.54 5.38
CA GLY A 243 3.43 24.08 5.19
C GLY A 243 3.03 23.64 3.79
N LEU A 244 1.96 24.22 3.23
CA LEU A 244 1.55 23.94 1.86
C LEU A 244 2.61 24.35 0.82
N SER A 245 3.21 25.53 0.98
CA SER A 245 4.27 26.01 0.08
C SER A 245 5.54 25.14 0.13
N GLU A 246 5.71 24.42 1.24
CA GLU A 246 6.82 23.50 1.48
C GLU A 246 6.46 22.03 1.23
N GLY A 247 5.29 21.76 0.62
CA GLY A 247 4.89 20.43 0.17
C GLY A 247 4.39 19.51 1.28
N THR A 248 4.00 20.08 2.43
CA THR A 248 3.35 19.36 3.53
C THR A 248 1.84 19.34 3.30
N LEU A 249 1.23 18.15 3.27
CA LEU A 249 -0.23 18.03 3.17
C LEU A 249 -0.86 18.33 4.54
N MET A 250 -1.76 19.31 4.56
CA MET A 250 -2.37 19.84 5.78
C MET A 250 -3.90 19.78 5.72
N ALA A 251 -4.51 19.68 6.90
CA ALA A 251 -5.94 19.88 7.10
C ALA A 251 -6.16 21.15 7.93
N THR A 252 -7.25 21.84 7.63
CA THR A 252 -7.66 23.07 8.29
C THR A 252 -9.09 22.95 8.74
N ARG A 253 -9.46 23.78 9.71
CA ARG A 253 -10.83 23.88 10.18
C ARG A 253 -11.62 24.82 9.27
N ASP A 254 -12.70 24.29 8.69
CA ASP A 254 -13.71 25.05 7.96
C ASP A 254 -15.03 24.99 8.74
N GLY A 255 -15.32 26.06 9.49
CA GLY A 255 -16.43 26.10 10.44
C GLY A 255 -16.32 25.05 11.55
N TYR A 256 -17.18 24.02 11.50
CA TYR A 256 -17.21 22.92 12.48
C TYR A 256 -16.56 21.64 11.96
N GLU A 257 -16.03 21.64 10.74
CA GLU A 257 -15.45 20.47 10.10
C GLU A 257 -13.96 20.70 9.81
N TYR A 258 -13.22 19.61 9.63
CA TYR A 258 -11.86 19.66 9.10
C TYR A 258 -11.87 19.24 7.63
N ILE A 259 -11.15 19.97 6.79
CA ILE A 259 -11.00 19.67 5.36
C ILE A 259 -9.53 19.62 4.98
N ILE A 260 -9.20 18.92 3.89
CA ILE A 260 -7.87 19.04 3.27
C ILE A 260 -7.75 20.43 2.64
N GLU A 261 -6.82 21.26 3.12
CA GLU A 261 -6.67 22.63 2.63
C GLU A 261 -6.21 22.66 1.16
N SER A 262 -5.23 21.84 0.82
CA SER A 262 -4.78 21.65 -0.56
C SER A 262 -4.10 20.30 -0.76
N ALA A 263 -4.41 19.64 -1.88
CA ALA A 263 -3.84 18.36 -2.27
C ALA A 263 -2.44 18.54 -2.91
N VAL A 264 -1.44 18.83 -2.07
CA VAL A 264 -0.03 19.00 -2.45
C VAL A 264 0.83 17.78 -2.11
N ASN A 265 1.83 17.51 -2.95
CA ASN A 265 2.88 16.54 -2.67
C ASN A 265 4.17 17.28 -2.25
N THR A 266 5.23 16.52 -1.99
CA THR A 266 6.48 17.07 -1.45
C THR A 266 7.37 17.80 -2.45
N LEU A 267 7.06 17.80 -3.76
CA LEU A 267 7.88 18.50 -4.75
C LEU A 267 7.73 20.02 -4.63
N THR A 268 8.81 20.68 -4.23
CA THR A 268 8.88 22.14 -4.06
C THR A 268 10.10 22.75 -4.72
N THR A 269 11.21 22.01 -4.80
CA THR A 269 12.43 22.42 -5.48
C THR A 269 12.52 21.71 -6.81
N LEU A 270 12.35 22.46 -7.89
CA LEU A 270 12.25 21.91 -9.25
C LEU A 270 13.61 21.49 -9.79
N GLY A 271 13.70 20.24 -10.24
CA GLY A 271 14.81 19.73 -11.06
C GLY A 271 14.61 19.98 -12.56
N ALA A 272 15.54 19.44 -13.36
CA ALA A 272 15.43 19.51 -14.81
C ALA A 272 14.19 18.76 -15.32
N GLY A 273 13.36 19.43 -16.11
CA GLY A 273 12.12 18.86 -16.66
C GLY A 273 10.96 18.78 -15.66
N GLU A 274 11.14 19.26 -14.42
CA GLU A 274 10.07 19.41 -13.44
C GLU A 274 9.45 20.80 -13.50
N ARG A 275 8.21 20.90 -13.02
CA ARG A 275 7.42 22.12 -13.03
C ARG A 275 6.63 22.26 -11.74
N GLU A 276 6.25 23.49 -11.42
CA GLU A 276 5.50 23.82 -10.21
C GLU A 276 4.16 23.07 -10.11
N ASP A 277 3.47 22.90 -11.24
CA ASP A 277 2.20 22.16 -11.31
C ASP A 277 2.34 20.69 -10.92
N PHE A 278 3.53 20.09 -11.01
CA PHE A 278 3.79 18.73 -10.55
C PHE A 278 3.70 18.59 -9.03
N GLY A 279 3.81 19.70 -8.27
CA GLY A 279 3.55 19.75 -6.83
C GLY A 279 2.09 19.46 -6.46
N LYS A 280 1.15 19.56 -7.42
CA LYS A 280 -0.25 19.18 -7.22
C LYS A 280 -0.43 17.66 -7.37
N ILE A 281 -1.08 17.03 -6.40
CA ILE A 281 -1.31 15.57 -6.42
C ILE A 281 -2.15 15.15 -7.65
N ARG A 282 -3.22 15.89 -7.99
CA ARG A 282 -4.07 15.61 -9.16
C ARG A 282 -3.26 15.57 -10.46
N VAL A 283 -2.36 16.55 -10.65
CA VAL A 283 -1.50 16.63 -11.84
C VAL A 283 -0.57 15.43 -11.90
N SER A 284 0.14 15.16 -10.80
CA SER A 284 1.06 14.02 -10.73
C SER A 284 0.39 12.66 -10.89
N MET A 285 -0.81 12.47 -10.33
CA MET A 285 -1.60 11.25 -10.51
C MET A 285 -2.11 11.11 -11.94
N THR A 286 -2.52 12.21 -12.60
CA THR A 286 -2.94 12.16 -14.00
C THR A 286 -1.79 11.72 -14.91
N ILE A 287 -0.60 12.28 -14.70
CA ILE A 287 0.61 11.89 -15.44
C ILE A 287 0.91 10.41 -15.19
N ASP A 288 0.90 9.97 -13.93
CA ASP A 288 1.22 8.60 -13.56
C ASP A 288 0.24 7.58 -14.14
N GLN A 289 -1.07 7.90 -14.13
CA GLN A 289 -2.09 7.04 -14.70
C GLN A 289 -1.92 6.90 -16.22
N ILE A 290 -1.73 8.01 -16.94
CA ILE A 290 -1.49 7.99 -18.39
C ILE A 290 -0.28 7.12 -18.72
N LEU A 291 0.81 7.29 -17.99
CA LEU A 291 2.02 6.52 -18.21
C LEU A 291 1.84 5.03 -17.91
N ASN A 292 1.26 4.68 -16.75
CA ASN A 292 0.98 3.29 -16.39
C ASN A 292 0.08 2.60 -17.43
N ASP A 293 -0.97 3.28 -17.91
CA ASP A 293 -1.90 2.74 -18.89
C ASP A 293 -1.20 2.51 -20.24
N ILE A 294 -0.36 3.45 -20.70
CA ILE A 294 0.45 3.28 -21.92
C ILE A 294 1.50 2.17 -21.73
N TYR A 295 2.11 2.02 -20.55
CA TYR A 295 3.10 0.96 -20.28
C TYR A 295 2.44 -0.41 -20.32
N ALA A 296 1.24 -0.53 -19.71
CA ALA A 296 0.44 -1.73 -19.76
C ALA A 296 0.00 -2.06 -21.19
N ALA A 297 -0.45 -1.07 -21.96
CA ALA A 297 -0.83 -1.24 -23.36
C ALA A 297 0.36 -1.66 -24.23
N GLY A 298 1.52 -1.03 -24.09
CA GLY A 298 2.75 -1.39 -24.80
C GLY A 298 3.15 -2.84 -24.50
N LYS A 299 3.14 -3.24 -23.23
CA LYS A 299 3.43 -4.63 -22.83
C LYS A 299 2.43 -5.64 -23.39
N ALA A 300 1.14 -5.31 -23.42
CA ALA A 300 0.10 -6.19 -23.95
C ALA A 300 0.15 -6.36 -25.47
N ASN A 301 0.71 -5.37 -26.19
CA ASN A 301 0.80 -5.36 -27.65
C ASN A 301 2.18 -5.78 -28.18
N LYS A 302 3.21 -5.92 -27.32
CA LYS A 302 4.58 -6.29 -27.72
C LYS A 302 4.70 -7.58 -28.55
N ALA A 303 3.80 -8.55 -28.35
CA ALA A 303 3.78 -9.80 -29.11
C ALA A 303 2.76 -9.82 -30.26
N LYS A 304 2.03 -8.72 -30.47
CA LYS A 304 0.89 -8.63 -31.41
C LYS A 304 1.12 -7.65 -32.55
N LEU A 305 1.94 -6.63 -32.32
CA LEU A 305 2.26 -5.60 -33.31
C LEU A 305 3.71 -5.78 -33.74
N ASP A 306 3.93 -5.81 -35.05
CA ASP A 306 5.27 -5.77 -35.62
C ASP A 306 5.85 -4.37 -35.42
N ASN A 307 7.17 -4.27 -35.21
CA ASN A 307 7.86 -2.97 -35.12
C ASN A 307 8.17 -2.40 -36.52
N ASP A 308 7.15 -2.36 -37.36
CA ASP A 308 7.16 -1.68 -38.65
C ASP A 308 6.30 -0.41 -38.59
N LYS A 309 6.19 0.27 -39.72
CA LYS A 309 5.43 1.52 -39.82
C LYS A 309 3.96 1.33 -39.45
N ASP A 310 3.36 0.20 -39.85
CA ASP A 310 1.94 -0.04 -39.68
C ASP A 310 1.62 -0.42 -38.23
N GLY A 311 2.43 -1.28 -37.62
CA GLY A 311 2.32 -1.65 -36.22
C GLY A 311 2.55 -0.46 -35.27
N ARG A 312 3.55 0.39 -35.54
CA ARG A 312 3.73 1.64 -34.78
C ARG A 312 2.56 2.60 -34.98
N GLY A 313 2.03 2.71 -36.19
CA GLY A 313 0.83 3.50 -36.49
C GLY A 313 -0.41 3.03 -35.70
N LEU A 314 -0.62 1.72 -35.59
CA LEU A 314 -1.70 1.15 -34.78
C LEU A 314 -1.54 1.44 -33.29
N PHE A 315 -0.32 1.31 -32.75
CA PHE A 315 -0.05 1.67 -31.36
C PHE A 315 -0.32 3.15 -31.09
N ILE A 316 0.14 4.03 -31.98
CA ILE A 316 -0.12 5.47 -31.91
C ILE A 316 -1.63 5.75 -31.89
N ALA A 317 -2.39 5.17 -32.83
CA ALA A 317 -3.83 5.37 -32.91
C ALA A 317 -4.56 4.89 -31.64
N ALA A 318 -4.12 3.79 -31.03
CA ALA A 318 -4.67 3.28 -29.77
C ALA A 318 -4.41 4.25 -28.61
N VAL A 319 -3.17 4.75 -28.46
CA VAL A 319 -2.81 5.71 -27.42
C VAL A 319 -3.56 7.04 -27.59
N VAL A 320 -3.64 7.56 -28.82
CA VAL A 320 -4.43 8.77 -29.13
C VAL A 320 -5.91 8.58 -28.77
N SER A 321 -6.48 7.39 -29.05
CA SER A 321 -7.86 7.07 -28.67
C SER A 321 -8.06 7.02 -27.16
N TYR A 322 -7.09 6.48 -26.43
CA TYR A 322 -7.06 6.53 -24.97
C TYR A 322 -7.01 7.98 -24.45
N LEU A 323 -6.11 8.83 -24.99
CA LEU A 323 -6.00 10.23 -24.58
C LEU A 323 -7.29 11.01 -24.84
N LYS A 324 -8.00 10.74 -25.94
CA LYS A 324 -9.36 11.29 -26.19
C LYS A 324 -10.33 10.96 -25.06
N VAL A 325 -10.35 9.71 -24.59
CA VAL A 325 -11.18 9.31 -23.44
C VAL A 325 -10.77 10.08 -22.19
N ARG A 326 -9.45 10.28 -21.96
CA ARG A 326 -8.95 11.05 -20.81
C ARG A 326 -9.32 12.54 -20.88
N ALA A 327 -9.34 13.13 -22.07
CA ALA A 327 -9.81 14.49 -22.30
C ALA A 327 -11.32 14.60 -22.01
N LEU A 328 -12.14 13.66 -22.51
CA LEU A 328 -13.58 13.59 -22.22
C LEU A 328 -13.87 13.45 -20.71
N GLN A 329 -13.01 12.72 -20.00
CA GLN A 329 -13.07 12.59 -18.54
C GLN A 329 -12.55 13.83 -17.80
N LYS A 330 -12.10 14.89 -18.50
CA LYS A 330 -11.52 16.10 -17.92
C LYS A 330 -10.27 15.83 -17.07
N ALA A 331 -9.52 14.78 -17.40
CA ALA A 331 -8.21 14.50 -16.81
C ALA A 331 -7.13 15.40 -17.44
N ILE A 332 -7.16 15.50 -18.76
CA ILE A 332 -6.31 16.37 -19.58
C ILE A 332 -7.19 17.33 -20.41
N GLY A 333 -6.59 18.37 -20.97
CA GLY A 333 -7.23 19.24 -21.97
C GLY A 333 -7.28 18.58 -23.34
N ASP A 334 -7.87 19.28 -24.30
CA ASP A 334 -8.05 18.80 -25.69
C ASP A 334 -6.76 18.85 -26.52
N GLU A 335 -5.71 19.50 -25.99
CA GLU A 335 -4.38 19.57 -26.58
C GLU A 335 -3.51 18.39 -26.11
N PHE A 336 -3.46 17.34 -26.94
CA PHE A 336 -2.57 16.19 -26.73
C PHE A 336 -2.07 15.61 -28.06
N THR A 337 -0.87 15.05 -28.04
CA THR A 337 -0.27 14.33 -29.17
C THR A 337 0.45 13.08 -28.67
N PHE A 338 0.49 12.07 -29.53
CA PHE A 338 1.36 10.92 -29.37
C PHE A 338 1.87 10.53 -30.75
N THR A 339 3.16 10.67 -31.00
CA THR A 339 3.76 10.48 -32.34
C THR A 339 5.04 9.68 -32.24
N GLU A 340 5.61 9.25 -33.38
CA GLU A 340 7.01 8.85 -33.40
C GLU A 340 7.91 10.00 -32.93
N HIS A 341 9.04 9.66 -32.32
CA HIS A 341 9.95 10.64 -31.76
C HIS A 341 10.59 11.48 -32.89
N PRO A 342 10.64 12.82 -32.78
CA PRO A 342 11.07 13.68 -33.88
C PRO A 342 12.53 13.51 -34.28
N THR A 343 13.39 13.07 -33.34
CA THR A 343 14.85 12.97 -33.57
C THR A 343 15.46 11.58 -33.32
N LYS A 344 14.69 10.62 -32.79
CA LYS A 344 15.18 9.25 -32.50
C LYS A 344 14.59 8.33 -33.55
N VAL A 345 15.44 7.57 -34.22
CA VAL A 345 15.04 6.69 -35.32
C VAL A 345 14.72 5.32 -34.74
N SER A 346 13.48 4.86 -34.94
CA SER A 346 13.07 3.49 -34.59
C SER A 346 13.77 2.48 -35.51
N ASP A 347 14.22 1.39 -34.94
CA ASP A 347 14.84 0.24 -35.63
C ASP A 347 14.02 -1.03 -35.33
N PRO A 348 14.38 -2.23 -35.82
CA PRO A 348 13.60 -3.45 -35.56
C PRO A 348 13.45 -3.80 -34.07
N ASP A 349 14.43 -3.45 -33.24
CA ASP A 349 14.48 -3.81 -31.82
C ASP A 349 13.85 -2.72 -30.94
N TYR A 350 13.89 -1.46 -31.36
CA TYR A 350 13.41 -0.32 -30.57
C TYR A 350 12.50 0.64 -31.35
N ALA A 351 11.38 1.02 -30.74
CA ALA A 351 10.50 2.08 -31.22
C ALA A 351 10.50 3.27 -30.26
N TYR A 352 10.65 4.48 -30.81
CA TYR A 352 10.68 5.72 -30.04
C TYR A 352 9.44 6.58 -30.33
N PHE A 353 8.77 7.02 -29.28
CA PHE A 353 7.57 7.87 -29.36
C PHE A 353 7.74 9.12 -28.50
N SER A 354 6.93 10.15 -28.77
CA SER A 354 6.83 11.36 -27.95
C SER A 354 5.37 11.57 -27.56
N LEU A 355 5.13 11.72 -26.26
CA LEU A 355 3.84 12.03 -25.67
C LEU A 355 3.82 13.49 -25.23
N SER A 356 2.80 14.22 -25.66
CA SER A 356 2.48 15.55 -25.15
C SER A 356 1.04 15.58 -24.66
N ALA A 357 0.80 15.98 -23.41
CA ALA A 357 -0.55 16.23 -22.92
C ALA A 357 -0.56 17.28 -21.82
N LYS A 358 -1.67 18.02 -21.68
CA LYS A 358 -1.85 19.01 -20.60
C LYS A 358 -2.87 18.52 -19.58
N PRO A 359 -2.48 18.16 -18.34
CA PRO A 359 -3.40 17.94 -17.24
C PRO A 359 -4.30 19.15 -17.07
N LEU A 360 -5.59 18.96 -16.76
CA LEU A 360 -6.53 20.08 -16.78
C LEU A 360 -6.23 21.14 -15.69
N ASP A 361 -5.54 20.73 -14.62
CA ASP A 361 -5.12 21.58 -13.50
C ASP A 361 -3.64 22.05 -13.63
N ALA A 362 -3.04 21.80 -14.80
CA ALA A 362 -1.70 22.26 -15.17
C ALA A 362 -1.78 23.50 -16.06
N ILE A 363 -0.76 24.36 -15.98
CA ILE A 363 -0.64 25.54 -16.84
C ILE A 363 -0.07 25.16 -18.20
N GLU A 364 0.77 24.12 -18.26
CA GLU A 364 1.56 23.74 -19.44
C GLU A 364 1.42 22.24 -19.83
N ILE A 365 1.74 21.91 -21.08
CA ILE A 365 1.80 20.54 -21.62
C ILE A 365 3.05 19.82 -21.09
N PHE A 366 2.93 18.63 -20.51
CA PHE A 366 4.11 17.81 -20.22
C PHE A 366 4.53 17.02 -21.46
N ASN A 367 5.84 16.85 -21.63
CA ASN A 367 6.42 16.05 -22.70
C ASN A 367 7.18 14.86 -22.13
N ILE A 368 6.93 13.67 -22.66
CA ILE A 368 7.61 12.44 -22.25
C ILE A 368 8.06 11.69 -23.49
N ASP A 369 9.37 11.46 -23.58
CA ASP A 369 9.94 10.58 -24.57
C ASP A 369 9.78 9.14 -24.11
N TRP A 370 9.30 8.31 -25.02
CA TRP A 370 8.95 6.94 -24.76
C TRP A 370 9.77 6.01 -25.64
N GLU A 371 10.20 4.90 -25.06
CA GLU A 371 10.97 3.87 -25.74
C GLU A 371 10.29 2.52 -25.51
N VAL A 372 9.97 1.80 -26.57
CA VAL A 372 9.52 0.40 -26.52
C VAL A 372 10.62 -0.46 -27.10
N ALA A 373 11.19 -1.33 -26.27
CA ALA A 373 12.05 -2.44 -26.70
C ALA A 373 11.23 -3.71 -26.87
#